data_AF-E2AK56-F1
#
_entry.id   AF-E2AK56-F1
#
_cell.length_a   1.000
_cell.length_b   1.000
_cell.length_c   1.000
_cell.angle_alpha   90.00
_cell.angle_beta   90.00
_cell.angle_gamma   90.00
#
_symmetry.space_group_name_H-M   'P 1'
#
loop_
_entity.id
_entity.type
_entity.pdbx_description
1 polymer ?
#
loop_
_entity_poly.entity_id
_entity_poly.type
_entity_poly.pdbx_seq_one_letter_code
_entity_poly.pdbx_strand_id
1 'polypeptide(L)' 'MRFFKKMCESNVRLDGKTVVITGGSGGIGKETARDFYGR' A
#
# COMPACT_ATOMS: atom_id res chain seq x y z
N MET A 1 14.97 13.38 0.61
CA MET A 1 14.16 13.91 -0.52
C MET A 1 12.69 13.73 -0.20
N ARG A 2 11.95 14.82 0.05
CA ARG A 2 10.53 14.79 0.45
C ARG A 2 9.59 15.43 -0.59
N PHE A 3 10.10 15.76 -1.79
CA PHE A 3 9.42 16.62 -2.76
C PHE A 3 8.39 15.92 -3.68
N PHE A 4 8.29 14.58 -3.70
CA PHE A 4 7.35 13.83 -4.57
C PHE A 4 6.35 12.91 -3.85
N LYS A 5 6.35 12.83 -2.51
CA LYS A 5 5.39 11.99 -1.78
C LYS A 5 4.20 12.81 -1.32
N LYS A 6 3.14 12.87 -2.14
CA LYS A 6 1.82 13.28 -1.65
C LYS A 6 1.30 12.17 -0.74
N MET A 7 0.99 12.50 0.51
CA MET A 7 0.43 11.55 1.47
C MET A 7 -1.09 11.51 1.32
N CYS A 8 -1.70 10.36 1.61
CA CYS A 8 -3.15 10.27 1.71
C CYS A 8 -3.58 10.91 3.03
N GLU A 9 -4.41 11.96 2.98
CA GLU A 9 -4.96 12.65 4.17
C GLU A 9 -6.20 11.94 4.75
N SER A 10 -6.67 10.87 4.12
CA SER A 10 -7.82 10.11 4.60
C SER A 10 -7.48 9.31 5.86
N ASN A 11 -8.35 9.42 6.88
CA ASN A 11 -8.25 8.63 8.11
C ASN A 11 -8.96 7.27 8.03
N VAL A 12 -9.49 6.89 6.86
CA VAL A 12 -10.22 5.62 6.69
C VAL A 12 -9.25 4.44 6.80
N ARG A 13 -9.58 3.50 7.69
CA ARG A 13 -8.85 2.24 7.87
C ARG A 13 -9.38 1.15 6.95
N LEU A 14 -8.52 0.21 6.59
CA LEU A 14 -8.84 -0.95 5.73
C LEU A 14 -9.05 -2.24 6.52
N ASP A 15 -9.30 -2.14 7.83
CA ASP A 15 -9.50 -3.30 8.70
C ASP A 15 -10.66 -4.17 8.21
N GLY A 16 -10.42 -5.49 8.16
CA GLY A 16 -11.40 -6.48 7.70
C GLY A 16 -11.78 -6.37 6.21
N LYS A 17 -11.06 -5.57 5.40
CA LYS A 17 -11.27 -5.48 3.96
C LYS A 17 -10.27 -6.35 3.22
N THR A 18 -10.72 -7.00 2.15
CA THR A 18 -9.84 -7.68 1.20
C THR A 18 -9.31 -6.69 0.17
N VAL A 19 -7.98 -6.56 0.07
CA VAL A 19 -7.31 -5.66 -0.88
C VAL A 19 -6.73 -6.47 -2.04
N VAL A 20 -6.99 -6.03 -3.28
CA VAL A 20 -6.42 -6.64 -4.49
C VAL A 20 -5.29 -5.77 -5.02
N ILE A 21 -4.10 -6.35 -5.12
CA ILE A 21 -2.90 -5.68 -5.65
C ILE A 21 -2.54 -6.31 -6.99
N THR A 22 -2.57 -5.52 -8.06
CA THR A 22 -2.13 -5.94 -9.40
C THR A 22 -0.61 -5.79 -9.53
N GLY A 23 0.01 -6.61 -10.40
CA GLY A 23 1.47 -6.59 -10.56
C GLY A 23 2.26 -7.02 -9.32
N GLY A 24 1.66 -7.81 -8.42
CA GLY A 24 2.27 -8.21 -7.14
C GLY A 24 3.46 -9.18 -7.24
N SER A 25 3.84 -9.61 -8.44
CA SER A 25 4.97 -10.52 -8.64
C SER A 25 6.33 -9.84 -8.46
N GLY A 26 6.41 -8.50 -8.58
CA GLY A 26 7.68 -7.76 -8.46
C GLY A 26 7.51 -6.27 -8.18
N GLY A 27 8.65 -5.58 -8.09
CA GLY A 27 8.73 -4.13 -7.93
C GLY A 27 7.85 -3.58 -6.81
N ILE A 28 7.18 -2.47 -7.08
CA ILE A 28 6.33 -1.76 -6.11
C ILE A 28 5.16 -2.63 -5.66
N GLY A 29 4.51 -3.37 -6.58
CA GLY A 29 3.37 -4.23 -6.23
C GLY A 29 3.72 -5.30 -5.19
N LYS A 30 4.88 -5.94 -5.33
CA LYS A 30 5.37 -6.94 -4.37
C LYS A 30 5.63 -6.34 -2.98
N GLU A 31 6.30 -5.19 -2.91
CA GLU A 31 6.61 -4.54 -1.64
C GLU A 31 5.36 -3.94 -0.99
N THR A 32 4.40 -3.43 -1.78
CA THR A 32 3.09 -3.01 -1.27
C THR A 32 2.34 -4.17 -0.64
N ALA A 33 2.32 -5.36 -1.26
CA ALA A 33 1.66 -6.53 -0.67
C ALA A 33 2.28 -6.96 0.67
N ARG A 34 3.62 -6.88 0.77
CA ARG A 34 4.34 -7.17 2.02
C ARG A 34 4.08 -6.13 3.11
N ASP A 35 4.11 -4.84 2.78
CA ASP A 35 3.81 -3.75 3.71
C ASP A 35 2.35 -3.82 4.19
N PHE A 36 1.41 -4.17 3.30
CA PHE A 36 0.00 -4.37 3.69
C PHE A 36 -0.20 -5.52 4.67
N TYR A 37 0.53 -6.62 4.52
CA TYR A 37 0.42 -7.78 5.42
C TYR A 37 1.11 -7.55 6.78
N GLY A 38 2.20 -6.78 6.80
CA GLY A 38 3.00 -6.54 8.00
C GLY A 38 2.46 -5.49 8.98
N ARG A 39 1.26 -4.94 8.75
CA ARG A 39 0.64 -3.86 9.53
C ARG A 39 -0.67 -4.31 10.16
#